data_AF-A0A350EXB7-F1
#
_entry.id   AF-A0A350EXB7-F1
#
_cell.length_a   1.000
_cell.length_b   1.000
_cell.length_c   1.000
_cell.angle_alpha   90.00
_cell.angle_beta   90.00
_cell.angle_gamma   90.00
#
_symmetry.space_group_name_H-M   'P 1'
#
loop_
_entity.id
_entity.type
_entity.pdbx_description
1 polymer ?
#
loop_
_entity_poly.entity_id
_entity_poly.type
_entity_poly.pdbx_seq_one_letter_code
_entity_poly.pdbx_strand_id
1 'polypeptide(L)'
;GVEWLQVALMTLALLATMVVSLVAGVFVGAVREHEIRAMLRAALFMLVLCAPFGWMAIGLRLVAEMDLNQRRELAFGKIPRWWHHLLMTLLWLPLVGMMMTEMIHTERMAPVAFTTSPAYLIFLAGQGDIVPFFIQLIALFWLTFVLVELAGIRLVADLTARKDEEAKLDSYVRPNVVEASQGMTTLPPATLQKLATRRARRGPGGVGTRSPIGWLLQPPAWMPRLAWAAVIASTASILVFAFDYTGGGFGGSAGVLMPLLAPLLLFAVVMWPAVYFFVAWQAGRLFAESRRSGSIELLLVTPHFREVAIREQWRSLRSIFLKPGLVFIGLTLVGALLGEFSHQLELSPGNRMFMSRSGGLLDWLLDSIYLVLTFLALAWFSMWRAWTGPRPALAPLEAFLFAVVIPFVLLRLMDGLFLGLSMFGVAGGLGGVISNLLGIAWSAVLIQIARSRLNRSFS
;
A
#
# COMPACT_ATOMS: atom_id res chain seq x y z
N GLY A 1 -11.83 -35.15 16.34
CA GLY A 1 -10.42 -34.81 16.57
C GLY A 1 -10.19 -33.48 15.91
N VAL A 2 -10.01 -32.42 16.69
CA VAL A 2 -9.69 -31.10 16.15
C VAL A 2 -8.20 -31.13 15.87
N GLU A 3 -7.88 -31.47 14.63
CA GLU A 3 -6.54 -31.85 14.20
C GLU A 3 -5.59 -30.66 14.20
N TRP A 4 -4.32 -30.96 14.43
CA TRP A 4 -3.13 -30.11 14.39
C TRP A 4 -3.11 -28.96 13.36
N LEU A 5 -3.92 -29.05 12.30
CA LEU A 5 -4.22 -27.98 11.37
C LEU A 5 -4.73 -26.70 12.05
N GLN A 6 -5.66 -26.77 13.00
CA GLN A 6 -6.13 -25.56 13.70
C GLN A 6 -5.03 -24.92 14.55
N VAL A 7 -4.19 -25.72 15.20
CA VAL A 7 -3.05 -25.23 15.97
C VAL A 7 -2.00 -24.59 15.05
N ALA A 8 -1.75 -25.19 13.88
CA ALA A 8 -0.87 -24.62 12.86
C ALA A 8 -1.41 -23.30 12.28
N LEU A 9 -2.71 -23.22 12.01
CA LEU A 9 -3.39 -22.01 11.54
C LEU A 9 -3.32 -20.88 12.57
N MET A 10 -3.57 -21.19 13.84
CA MET A 10 -3.43 -20.21 14.92
C MET A 10 -1.99 -19.74 15.08
N THR A 11 -1.01 -20.65 15.00
CA THR A 11 0.42 -20.31 15.12
C THR A 11 0.89 -19.44 13.96
N LEU A 12 0.44 -19.74 12.73
CA LEU A 12 0.80 -19.00 11.52
C LEU A 12 0.12 -17.63 11.47
N ALA A 13 -1.14 -17.53 11.94
CA ALA A 13 -1.84 -16.26 12.12
C ALA A 13 -1.12 -15.39 13.15
N LEU A 14 -0.67 -15.96 14.27
CA LEU A 14 0.13 -15.27 15.29
C LEU A 14 1.42 -14.70 14.68
N LEU A 15 2.14 -15.50 13.89
CA LEU A 15 3.38 -15.11 13.23
C LEU A 15 3.17 -13.97 12.21
N ALA A 16 2.15 -14.09 11.35
CA ALA A 16 1.79 -13.07 10.36
C ALA A 16 1.45 -11.72 11.01
N THR A 17 0.73 -11.80 12.13
CA THR A 17 0.32 -10.65 12.94
C THR A 17 1.52 -9.96 13.58
N MET A 18 2.47 -10.73 14.12
CA MET A 18 3.72 -10.18 14.65
C MET A 18 4.53 -9.45 13.58
N VAL A 19 4.56 -9.95 12.35
CA VAL A 19 5.32 -9.33 11.24
C VAL A 19 4.68 -8.03 10.76
N VAL A 20 3.34 -7.99 10.57
CA VAL A 20 2.64 -6.76 10.18
C VAL A 20 2.70 -5.71 11.28
N SER A 21 2.57 -6.13 12.55
CA SER A 21 2.72 -5.29 13.74
C SER A 21 4.12 -4.68 13.85
N LEU A 22 5.16 -5.46 13.57
CA LEU A 22 6.54 -5.00 13.56
C LEU A 22 6.79 -3.97 12.45
N VAL A 23 6.28 -4.22 11.23
CA VAL A 23 6.44 -3.30 10.08
C VAL A 23 5.70 -1.98 10.32
N ALA A 24 4.50 -2.03 10.88
CA ALA A 24 3.75 -0.84 11.28
C ALA A 24 4.43 -0.10 12.44
N GLY A 25 4.95 -0.82 13.45
CA GLY A 25 5.69 -0.23 14.57
C GLY A 25 7.01 0.43 14.15
N VAL A 26 7.71 -0.15 13.17
CA VAL A 26 8.92 0.44 12.55
C VAL A 26 8.56 1.66 11.70
N PHE A 27 7.44 1.61 10.96
CA PHE A 27 6.92 2.76 10.22
C PHE A 27 6.53 3.93 11.14
N VAL A 28 5.88 3.64 12.26
CA VAL A 28 5.47 4.60 13.29
C VAL A 28 6.69 5.13 14.06
N GLY A 29 7.66 4.28 14.39
CA GLY A 29 8.91 4.65 15.05
C GLY A 29 9.82 5.52 14.18
N ALA A 30 9.76 5.36 12.85
CA ALA A 30 10.52 6.16 11.90
C ALA A 30 10.00 7.61 11.74
N VAL A 31 8.82 7.94 12.28
CA VAL A 31 8.13 9.25 12.10
C VAL A 31 8.36 10.22 13.29
N ARG A 32 9.36 10.01 14.16
CA ARG A 32 9.71 10.99 15.22
C ARG A 32 10.07 12.35 14.59
N GLU A 33 9.66 13.52 15.09
CA GLU A 33 9.39 13.97 16.46
C GLU A 33 8.44 15.20 16.35
N HIS A 34 7.13 15.03 16.57
CA HIS A 34 6.14 16.05 17.04
C HIS A 34 4.66 15.83 16.66
N GLU A 35 4.26 14.88 15.82
CA GLU A 35 2.84 14.76 15.43
C GLU A 35 2.18 13.44 15.84
N ILE A 36 2.13 13.16 17.15
CA ILE A 36 1.19 12.17 17.73
C ILE A 36 -0.25 12.46 17.27
N ARG A 37 -0.60 13.73 17.04
CA ARG A 37 -1.91 14.14 16.47
C ARG A 37 -2.07 13.75 15.00
N ALA A 38 -1.01 13.72 14.20
CA ALA A 38 -1.10 13.22 12.83
C ALA A 38 -1.17 11.68 12.81
N MET A 39 -0.46 11.01 13.73
CA MET A 39 -0.61 9.57 13.96
C MET A 39 -2.04 9.20 14.34
N LEU A 40 -2.64 9.90 15.31
CA LEU A 40 -4.03 9.69 15.72
C LEU A 40 -5.01 9.99 14.59
N ARG A 41 -4.77 11.02 13.76
CA ARG A 41 -5.61 11.33 12.60
C ARG A 41 -5.49 10.30 11.48
N ALA A 42 -4.28 9.81 11.19
CA ALA A 42 -4.07 8.78 10.17
C ALA A 42 -4.62 7.42 10.62
N ALA A 43 -4.43 7.05 11.89
CA ALA A 43 -5.02 5.87 12.48
C ALA A 43 -6.55 5.96 12.51
N LEU A 44 -7.12 7.09 12.97
CA LEU A 44 -8.56 7.32 12.96
C LEU A 44 -9.13 7.31 11.53
N PHE A 45 -8.41 7.91 10.57
CA PHE A 45 -8.80 7.90 9.16
C PHE A 45 -8.81 6.49 8.57
N MET A 46 -7.80 5.68 8.88
CA MET A 46 -7.78 4.26 8.51
C MET A 46 -8.91 3.49 9.21
N LEU A 47 -9.21 3.79 10.47
CA LEU A 47 -10.31 3.17 11.22
C LEU A 47 -11.67 3.52 10.61
N VAL A 48 -11.86 4.77 10.17
CA VAL A 48 -13.06 5.23 9.45
C VAL A 48 -13.17 4.59 8.07
N LEU A 49 -12.06 4.43 7.33
CA LEU A 49 -12.04 3.72 6.05
C LEU A 49 -12.28 2.22 6.18
N CYS A 50 -11.85 1.62 7.30
CA CYS A 50 -12.06 0.21 7.60
C CYS A 50 -13.44 -0.08 8.24
N ALA A 51 -14.09 0.92 8.84
CA ALA A 51 -15.38 0.77 9.50
C ALA A 51 -16.47 0.18 8.58
N PRO A 52 -16.64 0.59 7.31
CA PRO A 52 -17.61 -0.04 6.40
C PRO A 52 -17.43 -1.55 6.26
N PHE A 53 -16.18 -2.03 6.26
CA PHE A 53 -15.88 -3.47 6.18
C PHE A 53 -16.25 -4.22 7.46
N GLY A 54 -16.02 -3.60 8.63
CA GLY A 54 -16.46 -4.14 9.92
C GLY A 54 -17.99 -4.16 10.07
N TRP A 55 -18.67 -3.09 9.65
CA TRP A 55 -20.13 -3.01 9.64
C TRP A 55 -20.77 -4.00 8.66
N MET A 56 -20.14 -4.24 7.51
CA MET A 56 -20.56 -5.27 6.56
C MET A 56 -20.45 -6.67 7.17
N ALA A 57 -19.37 -6.97 7.92
CA ALA A 57 -19.20 -8.24 8.62
C ALA A 57 -20.26 -8.47 9.72
N ILE A 58 -20.63 -7.42 10.47
CA ILE A 58 -21.71 -7.49 11.48
C ILE A 58 -23.06 -7.73 10.81
N GLY A 59 -23.37 -7.02 9.73
CA GLY A 59 -24.59 -7.23 8.95
C GLY A 59 -24.71 -8.65 8.42
N LEU A 60 -23.60 -9.24 7.97
CA LEU A 60 -23.54 -10.62 7.49
C LEU A 60 -23.74 -11.66 8.58
N ARG A 61 -23.17 -11.44 9.76
CA ARG A 61 -23.40 -12.31 10.92
C ARG A 61 -24.86 -12.30 11.34
N LEU A 62 -25.47 -11.12 11.39
CA LEU A 62 -26.90 -10.98 11.67
C LEU A 62 -27.75 -11.73 10.64
N VAL A 63 -27.41 -11.64 9.34
CA VAL A 63 -28.13 -12.37 8.28
C VAL A 63 -27.92 -13.89 8.37
N ALA A 64 -26.70 -14.34 8.69
CA ALA A 64 -26.38 -15.76 8.80
C ALA A 64 -27.09 -16.43 9.98
N GLU A 65 -27.22 -15.72 11.12
CA GLU A 65 -27.91 -16.19 12.33
C GLU A 65 -29.45 -16.08 12.22
N MET A 66 -29.96 -15.34 11.23
CA MET A 66 -31.40 -15.20 10.99
C MET A 66 -32.00 -16.43 10.30
N ASP A 67 -33.10 -16.93 10.87
CA ASP A 67 -33.90 -18.01 10.29
C ASP A 67 -34.62 -17.55 9.00
N LEU A 68 -34.95 -18.50 8.13
CA LEU A 68 -35.56 -18.28 6.81
C LEU A 68 -36.88 -17.47 6.90
N ASN A 69 -37.66 -17.67 7.97
CA ASN A 69 -38.87 -16.90 8.26
C ASN A 69 -38.57 -15.45 8.66
N GLN A 70 -37.53 -15.22 9.48
CA GLN A 70 -37.11 -13.87 9.86
C GLN A 70 -36.59 -13.09 8.65
N ARG A 71 -35.88 -13.75 7.71
CA ARG A 71 -35.42 -13.12 6.46
C ARG A 71 -36.58 -12.69 5.56
N ARG A 72 -37.65 -13.50 5.48
CA ARG A 72 -38.89 -13.16 4.78
C ARG A 72 -39.64 -12.00 5.43
N GLU A 73 -39.75 -12.00 6.76
CA GLU A 73 -40.35 -10.86 7.49
C GLU A 73 -39.52 -9.58 7.32
N LEU A 74 -38.20 -9.69 7.17
CA LEU A 74 -37.33 -8.54 6.91
C LEU A 74 -37.44 -8.00 5.48
N ALA A 75 -37.64 -8.88 4.50
CA ALA A 75 -37.82 -8.51 3.10
C ALA A 75 -39.23 -7.97 2.80
N PHE A 76 -40.26 -8.46 3.50
CA PHE A 76 -41.67 -8.21 3.14
C PHE A 76 -42.55 -7.66 4.29
N GLY A 77 -42.03 -7.58 5.52
CA GLY A 77 -42.76 -7.10 6.70
C GLY A 77 -42.77 -5.58 6.87
N LYS A 78 -43.73 -5.09 7.66
CA LYS A 78 -43.89 -3.66 8.02
C LYS A 78 -42.81 -3.21 9.01
N ILE A 79 -41.58 -3.04 8.53
CA ILE A 79 -40.50 -2.40 9.30
C ILE A 79 -40.65 -0.87 9.22
N PRO A 80 -40.35 -0.10 10.29
CA PRO A 80 -40.34 1.37 10.23
C PRO A 80 -39.48 1.88 9.06
N ARG A 81 -40.01 2.80 8.25
CA ARG A 81 -39.38 3.28 6.99
C ARG A 81 -37.89 3.64 7.12
N TRP A 82 -37.46 4.21 8.25
CA TRP A 82 -36.06 4.59 8.46
C TRP A 82 -35.13 3.40 8.71
N TRP A 83 -35.61 2.35 9.39
CA TRP A 83 -34.89 1.07 9.49
C TRP A 83 -34.80 0.40 8.12
N HIS A 84 -35.84 0.50 7.30
CA HIS A 84 -35.85 -0.11 5.97
C HIS A 84 -34.77 0.46 5.04
N HIS A 85 -34.51 1.78 5.08
CA HIS A 85 -33.42 2.38 4.31
C HIS A 85 -32.03 2.00 4.84
N LEU A 86 -31.85 1.97 6.17
CA LEU A 86 -30.60 1.55 6.80
C LEU A 86 -30.30 0.07 6.50
N LEU A 87 -31.29 -0.81 6.68
CA LEU A 87 -31.22 -2.24 6.37
C LEU A 87 -31.07 -2.48 4.88
N MET A 88 -31.80 -1.80 4.00
CA MET A 88 -31.63 -1.98 2.56
C MET A 88 -30.22 -1.58 2.14
N THR A 89 -29.64 -0.52 2.70
CA THR A 89 -28.25 -0.14 2.38
C THR A 89 -27.23 -1.13 2.97
N LEU A 90 -27.51 -1.68 4.16
CA LEU A 90 -26.67 -2.70 4.83
C LEU A 90 -26.82 -4.12 4.23
N LEU A 91 -27.97 -4.44 3.66
CA LEU A 91 -28.35 -5.77 3.17
C LEU A 91 -28.38 -5.87 1.66
N TRP A 92 -28.24 -4.76 0.91
CA TRP A 92 -28.34 -4.79 -0.55
C TRP A 92 -27.32 -5.73 -1.19
N LEU A 93 -26.07 -5.66 -0.75
CA LEU A 93 -24.99 -6.52 -1.25
C LEU A 93 -25.24 -8.01 -0.95
N PRO A 94 -25.60 -8.40 0.30
CA PRO A 94 -26.03 -9.77 0.62
C PRO A 94 -27.29 -10.24 -0.15
N LEU A 95 -28.28 -9.37 -0.31
CA LEU A 95 -29.57 -9.69 -0.95
C LEU A 95 -29.42 -9.87 -2.46
N VAL A 96 -28.59 -9.04 -3.11
CA VAL A 96 -28.17 -9.22 -4.51
C VAL A 96 -27.38 -10.52 -4.67
N GLY A 97 -26.51 -10.86 -3.71
CA GLY A 97 -25.86 -12.16 -3.64
C GLY A 97 -26.86 -13.33 -3.59
N MET A 98 -27.89 -13.24 -2.76
CA MET A 98 -28.94 -14.28 -2.66
C MET A 98 -29.79 -14.38 -3.94
N MET A 99 -30.22 -13.26 -4.55
CA MET A 99 -30.97 -13.28 -5.82
C MET A 99 -30.15 -13.88 -6.97
N MET A 100 -28.84 -13.62 -7.00
CA MET A 100 -27.93 -14.20 -7.99
C MET A 100 -27.75 -15.71 -7.80
N THR A 101 -27.91 -16.22 -6.56
CA THR A 101 -27.79 -17.64 -6.25
C THR A 101 -29.01 -18.44 -6.71
N GLU A 102 -30.21 -17.88 -6.57
CA GLU A 102 -31.43 -18.45 -7.16
C GLU A 102 -31.33 -18.57 -8.70
N MET A 103 -30.72 -17.57 -9.35
CA MET A 103 -30.45 -17.63 -10.79
C MET A 103 -29.41 -18.70 -11.18
N ILE A 104 -28.54 -19.13 -10.25
CA ILE A 104 -27.56 -20.21 -10.47
C ILE A 104 -28.18 -21.59 -10.21
N HIS A 105 -29.02 -21.73 -9.18
CA HIS A 105 -29.73 -22.99 -8.89
C HIS A 105 -30.75 -23.38 -9.97
N THR A 106 -31.20 -22.43 -10.79
CA THR A 106 -32.09 -22.67 -11.93
C THR A 106 -31.36 -23.12 -13.21
N GLU A 107 -30.13 -23.66 -13.09
CA GLU A 107 -29.30 -24.28 -14.14
C GLU A 107 -28.92 -23.38 -15.34
N ARG A 108 -29.18 -22.06 -15.29
CA ARG A 108 -28.99 -21.19 -16.47
C ARG A 108 -27.65 -20.47 -16.57
N MET A 109 -26.75 -20.52 -15.58
CA MET A 109 -25.43 -19.86 -15.67
C MET A 109 -24.29 -20.60 -14.95
N ALA A 110 -23.08 -20.51 -15.52
CA ALA A 110 -21.88 -21.15 -15.02
C ALA A 110 -21.28 -20.42 -13.79
N PRO A 111 -20.84 -21.16 -12.74
CA PRO A 111 -20.42 -20.60 -11.44
C PRO A 111 -19.09 -19.80 -11.45
N VAL A 112 -18.36 -19.78 -12.56
CA VAL A 112 -16.98 -19.27 -12.62
C VAL A 112 -16.91 -17.73 -12.67
N ALA A 113 -17.99 -17.05 -13.08
CA ALA A 113 -18.01 -15.58 -13.18
C ALA A 113 -18.17 -14.86 -11.83
N PHE A 114 -18.47 -15.58 -10.74
CA PHE A 114 -18.88 -14.99 -9.47
C PHE A 114 -17.80 -14.97 -8.38
N THR A 115 -16.67 -15.68 -8.55
CA THR A 115 -15.61 -15.81 -7.51
C THR A 115 -14.84 -14.52 -7.22
N THR A 116 -14.95 -13.50 -8.07
CA THR A 116 -14.33 -12.18 -7.86
C THR A 116 -15.27 -11.18 -7.19
N SER A 117 -16.56 -11.53 -7.02
CA SER A 117 -17.52 -10.71 -6.28
C SER A 117 -17.37 -10.96 -4.77
N PRO A 118 -17.11 -9.93 -3.95
CA PRO A 118 -17.10 -10.06 -2.49
C PRO A 118 -18.38 -10.73 -1.99
N ALA A 119 -19.55 -10.46 -2.60
CA ALA A 119 -20.84 -11.02 -2.21
C ALA A 119 -20.95 -12.55 -2.39
N TYR A 120 -20.22 -13.15 -3.33
CA TYR A 120 -20.22 -14.59 -3.57
C TYR A 120 -19.30 -15.35 -2.61
N LEU A 121 -18.11 -14.81 -2.33
CA LEU A 121 -17.21 -15.32 -1.27
C LEU A 121 -17.88 -15.23 0.12
N ILE A 122 -18.76 -14.25 0.30
CA ILE A 122 -19.58 -14.04 1.49
C ILE A 122 -20.74 -15.03 1.62
N PHE A 123 -21.34 -15.51 0.51
CA PHE A 123 -22.37 -16.55 0.53
C PHE A 123 -21.78 -17.94 0.84
N LEU A 124 -20.60 -18.27 0.31
CA LEU A 124 -19.87 -19.49 0.66
C LEU A 124 -19.57 -19.58 2.18
N ALA A 125 -19.33 -18.43 2.83
CA ALA A 125 -19.15 -18.35 4.28
C ALA A 125 -20.42 -18.65 5.10
N GLY A 126 -21.61 -18.54 4.48
CA GLY A 126 -22.89 -18.89 5.10
C GLY A 126 -23.23 -20.39 5.04
N GLN A 127 -22.48 -21.20 4.29
CA GLN A 127 -22.72 -22.64 4.18
C GLN A 127 -21.79 -23.52 5.05
N GLY A 128 -20.86 -22.94 5.82
CA GLY A 128 -20.09 -23.66 6.84
C GLY A 128 -18.92 -22.88 7.46
N ASP A 129 -18.90 -22.82 8.80
CA ASP A 129 -17.79 -22.59 9.75
C ASP A 129 -16.61 -21.63 9.42
N ILE A 130 -16.88 -20.45 8.82
CA ILE A 130 -15.89 -19.35 8.70
C ILE A 130 -16.11 -18.25 9.75
N VAL A 131 -17.16 -18.32 10.57
CA VAL A 131 -17.39 -17.40 11.71
C VAL A 131 -16.23 -17.38 12.72
N PRO A 132 -15.58 -18.52 13.07
CA PRO A 132 -14.38 -18.50 13.90
C PRO A 132 -13.21 -17.74 13.26
N PHE A 133 -13.07 -17.79 11.93
CA PHE A 133 -12.02 -17.08 11.20
C PHE A 133 -12.20 -15.56 11.30
N PHE A 134 -13.42 -15.04 11.16
CA PHE A 134 -13.68 -13.60 11.30
C PHE A 134 -13.58 -13.10 12.75
N ILE A 135 -14.04 -13.89 13.73
CA ILE A 135 -13.87 -13.57 15.17
C ILE A 135 -12.38 -13.59 15.53
N GLN A 136 -11.63 -14.56 15.02
CA GLN A 136 -10.17 -14.61 15.17
C GLN A 136 -9.52 -13.39 14.52
N LEU A 137 -9.95 -12.94 13.34
CA LEU A 137 -9.43 -11.75 12.66
C LEU A 137 -9.67 -10.47 13.46
N ILE A 138 -10.84 -10.35 14.10
CA ILE A 138 -11.20 -9.22 14.97
C ILE A 138 -10.42 -9.26 16.29
N ALA A 139 -10.28 -10.43 16.92
CA ALA A 139 -9.46 -10.62 18.12
C ALA A 139 -7.97 -10.37 17.83
N LEU A 140 -7.49 -10.80 16.66
CA LEU A 140 -6.17 -10.49 16.11
C LEU A 140 -6.00 -8.98 16.07
N PHE A 141 -6.91 -8.27 15.41
CA PHE A 141 -6.87 -6.82 15.25
C PHE A 141 -6.74 -6.09 16.61
N TRP A 142 -7.56 -6.44 17.59
CA TRP A 142 -7.54 -5.83 18.92
C TRP A 142 -6.31 -6.18 19.76
N LEU A 143 -5.84 -7.43 19.70
CA LEU A 143 -4.62 -7.83 20.42
C LEU A 143 -3.36 -7.18 19.81
N THR A 144 -3.34 -7.05 18.47
CA THR A 144 -2.27 -6.33 17.76
C THR A 144 -2.22 -4.87 18.19
N PHE A 145 -3.38 -4.23 18.35
CA PHE A 145 -3.49 -2.85 18.82
C PHE A 145 -2.88 -2.67 20.22
N VAL A 146 -3.21 -3.55 21.18
CA VAL A 146 -2.67 -3.50 22.56
C VAL A 146 -1.15 -3.74 22.61
N LEU A 147 -0.65 -4.68 21.81
CA LEU A 147 0.80 -4.97 21.77
C LEU A 147 1.61 -3.87 21.06
N VAL A 148 1.04 -3.21 20.05
CA VAL A 148 1.63 -2.02 19.40
C VAL A 148 1.71 -0.85 20.37
N GLU A 149 0.67 -0.63 21.19
CA GLU A 149 0.69 0.34 22.29
C GLU A 149 1.84 0.05 23.26
N LEU A 150 1.97 -1.19 23.73
CA LEU A 150 3.03 -1.58 24.68
C LEU A 150 4.45 -1.50 24.09
N ALA A 151 4.62 -1.94 22.83
CA ALA A 151 5.90 -1.84 22.14
C ALA A 151 6.25 -0.39 21.79
N GLY A 152 5.25 0.43 21.44
CA GLY A 152 5.38 1.87 21.26
C GLY A 152 5.82 2.56 22.54
N ILE A 153 5.23 2.21 23.69
CA ILE A 153 5.65 2.72 25.00
C ILE A 153 7.10 2.35 25.30
N ARG A 154 7.52 1.10 25.05
CA ARG A 154 8.91 0.66 25.24
C ARG A 154 9.90 1.35 24.31
N LEU A 155 9.57 1.45 23.01
CA LEU A 155 10.42 2.14 22.03
C LEU A 155 10.51 3.63 22.34
N VAL A 156 9.42 4.22 22.81
CA VAL A 156 9.42 5.61 23.26
C VAL A 156 10.37 5.79 24.44
N ALA A 157 10.27 4.92 25.45
CA ALA A 157 11.14 4.91 26.61
C ALA A 157 12.63 4.74 26.23
N ASP A 158 12.94 3.80 25.34
CA ASP A 158 14.32 3.50 24.92
C ASP A 158 14.96 4.66 24.14
N LEU A 159 14.18 5.29 23.28
CA LEU A 159 14.66 6.44 22.52
C LEU A 159 14.68 7.74 23.34
N THR A 160 13.83 7.89 24.39
CA THR A 160 14.03 8.97 25.38
C THR A 160 15.30 8.73 26.17
N ALA A 161 15.61 7.49 26.57
CA ALA A 161 16.86 7.17 27.23
C ALA A 161 18.08 7.49 26.34
N ARG A 162 18.01 7.21 25.03
CA ARG A 162 19.06 7.62 24.07
C ARG A 162 19.17 9.12 23.90
N LYS A 163 18.05 9.86 23.90
CA LYS A 163 18.08 11.33 23.82
C LYS A 163 18.71 11.94 25.06
N ASP A 164 18.47 11.34 26.23
CA ASP A 164 19.13 11.72 27.47
C ASP A 164 20.62 11.36 27.46
N GLU A 165 21.01 10.23 26.85
CA GLU A 165 22.42 9.91 26.60
C GLU A 165 23.08 10.88 25.62
N GLU A 166 22.42 11.24 24.52
CA GLU A 166 22.91 12.24 23.56
C GLU A 166 23.03 13.62 24.22
N ALA A 167 22.05 14.03 25.04
CA ALA A 167 22.11 15.28 25.80
C ALA A 167 23.25 15.26 26.82
N LYS A 168 23.49 14.13 27.50
CA LYS A 168 24.68 13.92 28.34
C LYS A 168 25.95 14.02 27.51
N LEU A 169 26.04 13.35 26.36
CA LEU A 169 27.19 13.42 25.47
C LEU A 169 27.45 14.85 24.98
N ASP A 170 26.41 15.59 24.59
CA ASP A 170 26.51 16.99 24.17
C ASP A 170 27.02 17.87 25.32
N SER A 171 26.60 17.57 26.56
CA SER A 171 27.12 18.24 27.76
C SER A 171 28.58 17.90 28.08
N TYR A 172 29.07 16.72 27.70
CA TYR A 172 30.48 16.34 27.80
C TYR A 172 31.33 16.87 26.62
N VAL A 173 30.76 16.97 25.43
CA VAL A 173 31.45 17.38 24.20
C VAL A 173 31.59 18.90 24.12
N ARG A 174 30.58 19.68 24.55
CA ARG A 174 30.65 21.15 24.50
C ARG A 174 31.81 21.79 25.29
N PRO A 175 32.12 21.38 26.54
CA PRO A 175 33.29 21.93 27.23
C PRO A 175 34.60 21.51 26.54
N ASN A 176 34.67 20.28 26.03
CA ASN A 176 35.86 19.77 25.35
C ASN A 176 36.06 20.31 23.91
N VAL A 177 35.01 20.79 23.21
CA VAL A 177 35.16 21.40 21.88
C VAL A 177 35.71 22.82 21.98
N VAL A 178 35.40 23.55 23.05
CA VAL A 178 36.02 24.86 23.31
C VAL A 178 37.50 24.67 23.62
N GLU A 179 37.87 23.69 24.46
CA GLU A 179 39.29 23.33 24.72
C GLU A 179 39.99 22.72 23.51
N ALA A 180 39.33 21.85 22.73
CA ALA A 180 39.91 21.25 21.53
C ALA A 180 40.06 22.25 20.38
N SER A 181 39.21 23.28 20.29
CA SER A 181 39.40 24.38 19.34
C SER A 181 40.63 25.24 19.70
N GLN A 182 40.93 25.37 21.00
CA GLN A 182 42.14 26.03 21.51
C GLN A 182 43.40 25.15 21.36
N GLY A 183 43.26 23.81 21.37
CA GLY A 183 44.35 22.86 21.09
C GLY A 183 44.53 22.49 19.61
N MET A 184 43.58 22.83 18.73
CA MET A 184 43.67 22.50 17.29
C MET A 184 44.65 23.39 16.53
N THR A 185 44.99 24.56 17.08
CA THR A 185 46.02 25.46 16.55
C THR A 185 47.43 24.91 16.72
N THR A 186 47.65 23.92 17.59
CA THR A 186 48.97 23.31 17.83
C THR A 186 49.17 21.95 17.16
N LEU A 187 48.16 21.41 16.47
CA LEU A 187 48.31 20.15 15.76
C LEU A 187 49.16 20.35 14.48
N PRO A 188 50.21 19.54 14.27
CA PRO A 188 51.03 19.64 13.07
C PRO A 188 50.16 19.51 11.81
N PRO A 189 50.40 20.32 10.76
CA PRO A 189 49.60 20.30 9.53
C PRO A 189 49.51 18.91 8.88
N ALA A 190 50.54 18.08 9.03
CA ALA A 190 50.55 16.69 8.56
C ALA A 190 49.47 15.81 9.21
N THR A 191 49.13 16.06 10.48
CA THR A 191 48.14 15.28 11.23
C THR A 191 46.71 15.68 10.83
N LEU A 192 46.49 16.98 10.61
CA LEU A 192 45.24 17.51 10.06
C LEU A 192 45.00 16.97 8.64
N GLN A 193 46.03 16.93 7.80
CA GLN A 193 45.95 16.37 6.45
C GLN A 193 45.66 14.86 6.47
N LYS A 194 46.24 14.10 7.40
CA LYS A 194 45.94 12.66 7.59
C LYS A 194 44.52 12.41 8.08
N LEU A 195 43.99 13.26 8.97
CA LEU A 195 42.60 13.14 9.43
C LEU A 195 41.61 13.52 8.31
N ALA A 196 41.88 14.59 7.57
CA ALA A 196 41.09 14.99 6.41
C ALA A 196 41.08 13.90 5.33
N THR A 197 42.24 13.30 5.02
CA THR A 197 42.33 12.21 4.03
C THR A 197 41.72 10.90 4.52
N ARG A 198 41.80 10.55 5.81
CA ARG A 198 41.09 9.39 6.38
C ARG A 198 39.57 9.58 6.35
N ARG A 199 39.09 10.79 6.62
CA ARG A 199 37.66 11.13 6.53
C ARG A 199 37.18 11.12 5.08
N ALA A 200 38.01 11.60 4.13
CA ALA A 200 37.74 11.54 2.70
C ALA A 200 37.75 10.11 2.12
N ARG A 201 38.54 9.19 2.70
CA ARG A 201 38.65 7.79 2.25
C ARG A 201 37.60 6.83 2.84
N ARG A 202 37.02 7.12 4.00
CA ARG A 202 36.07 6.20 4.68
C ARG A 202 34.60 6.39 4.29
N GLY A 203 34.26 7.40 3.49
CA GLY A 203 32.92 7.52 2.92
C GLY A 203 32.75 6.61 1.69
N PRO A 204 31.69 5.80 1.60
CA PRO A 204 31.38 5.01 0.40
C PRO A 204 31.00 5.95 -0.76
N GLY A 205 32.01 6.39 -1.51
CA GLY A 205 31.92 7.36 -2.59
C GLY A 205 32.57 8.68 -2.19
N GLY A 206 33.75 8.96 -2.76
CA GLY A 206 34.53 10.15 -2.47
C GLY A 206 33.69 11.43 -2.52
N VAL A 207 33.77 12.21 -1.43
CA VAL A 207 33.05 13.46 -1.20
C VAL A 207 33.26 14.49 -2.33
N GLY A 208 34.31 14.34 -3.14
CA GLY A 208 34.66 15.28 -4.22
C GLY A 208 33.92 15.11 -5.56
N THR A 209 33.18 14.01 -5.81
CA THR A 209 32.55 13.78 -7.13
C THR A 209 31.03 13.89 -7.15
N ARG A 210 30.39 13.99 -5.98
CA ARG A 210 28.92 14.12 -5.90
C ARG A 210 28.54 15.55 -5.60
N SER A 211 27.48 16.00 -6.26
CA SER A 211 26.84 17.28 -5.93
C SER A 211 26.44 17.27 -4.43
N PRO A 212 26.64 18.38 -3.69
CA PRO A 212 26.32 18.44 -2.27
C PRO A 212 24.83 18.14 -1.99
N ILE A 213 23.95 18.51 -2.93
CA ILE A 213 22.53 18.16 -2.90
C ILE A 213 22.33 16.63 -2.96
N GLY A 214 23.10 15.94 -3.80
CA GLY A 214 23.07 14.48 -3.89
C GLY A 214 23.48 13.77 -2.59
N TRP A 215 24.30 14.41 -1.74
CA TRP A 215 24.65 13.87 -0.43
C TRP A 215 23.48 13.99 0.57
N LEU A 216 22.79 15.13 0.59
CA LEU A 216 21.58 15.33 1.40
C LEU A 216 20.44 14.38 0.98
N LEU A 217 20.39 14.04 -0.31
CA LEU A 217 19.38 13.17 -0.91
C LEU A 217 19.63 11.67 -0.74
N GLN A 218 20.68 11.27 -0.01
CA GLN A 218 20.97 9.85 0.14
C GLN A 218 19.80 9.15 0.85
N PRO A 219 19.15 8.18 0.18
CA PRO A 219 18.08 7.44 0.82
C PRO A 219 18.66 6.63 1.99
N PRO A 220 17.85 6.40 3.04
CA PRO A 220 18.30 5.53 4.11
C PRO A 220 18.55 4.11 3.56
N ALA A 221 19.59 3.44 4.07
CA ALA A 221 20.08 2.17 3.52
C ALA A 221 19.05 1.02 3.54
N TRP A 222 18.01 1.13 4.38
CA TRP A 222 16.93 0.14 4.45
C TRP A 222 15.92 0.28 3.30
N MET A 223 15.84 1.46 2.66
CA MET A 223 14.78 1.77 1.70
C MET A 223 14.86 0.95 0.40
N PRO A 224 16.05 0.74 -0.21
CA PRO A 224 16.17 -0.19 -1.33
C PRO A 224 15.81 -1.63 -0.95
N ARG A 225 16.14 -2.07 0.28
CA ARG A 225 15.82 -3.42 0.76
C ARG A 225 14.31 -3.61 0.90
N LEU A 226 13.62 -2.59 1.42
CA LEU A 226 12.17 -2.58 1.52
C LEU A 226 11.51 -2.64 0.14
N ALA A 227 12.00 -1.87 -0.84
CA ALA A 227 11.49 -1.91 -2.21
C ALA A 227 11.63 -3.32 -2.82
N TRP A 228 12.77 -3.98 -2.63
CA TRP A 228 12.94 -5.38 -3.05
C TRP A 228 12.02 -6.36 -2.31
N ALA A 229 11.86 -6.20 -0.99
CA ALA A 229 10.96 -7.05 -0.20
C ALA A 229 9.51 -6.94 -0.70
N ALA A 230 9.06 -5.74 -1.04
CA ALA A 230 7.73 -5.52 -1.61
C ALA A 230 7.57 -6.21 -2.98
N VAL A 231 8.57 -6.14 -3.85
CA VAL A 231 8.55 -6.80 -5.17
C VAL A 231 8.52 -8.32 -5.02
N ILE A 232 9.33 -8.89 -4.14
CA ILE A 232 9.36 -10.34 -3.86
C ILE A 232 7.99 -10.80 -3.34
N ALA A 233 7.44 -10.10 -2.34
CA ALA A 233 6.14 -10.43 -1.78
C ALA A 233 5.00 -10.33 -2.79
N SER A 234 5.00 -9.28 -3.61
CA SER A 234 3.98 -9.07 -4.63
C SER A 234 4.09 -10.12 -5.74
N THR A 235 5.31 -10.48 -6.15
CA THR A 235 5.54 -11.57 -7.12
C THR A 235 5.04 -12.89 -6.56
N ALA A 236 5.39 -13.22 -5.33
CA ALA A 236 4.97 -14.45 -4.70
C ALA A 236 3.42 -14.52 -4.59
N SER A 237 2.78 -13.39 -4.30
CA SER A 237 1.31 -13.29 -4.31
C SER A 237 0.71 -13.48 -5.70
N ILE A 238 1.31 -12.89 -6.74
CA ILE A 238 0.88 -13.10 -8.14
C ILE A 238 1.01 -14.57 -8.54
N LEU A 239 2.10 -15.24 -8.16
CA LEU A 239 2.29 -16.66 -8.44
C LEU A 239 1.25 -17.54 -7.73
N VAL A 240 0.90 -17.20 -6.49
CA VAL A 240 -0.18 -17.87 -5.75
C VAL A 240 -1.51 -17.71 -6.46
N PHE A 241 -1.86 -16.48 -6.87
CA PHE A 241 -3.07 -16.23 -7.63
C PHE A 241 -3.05 -16.97 -8.96
N ALA A 242 -1.96 -16.90 -9.72
CA ALA A 242 -1.82 -17.59 -10.99
C ALA A 242 -2.00 -19.12 -10.82
N PHE A 243 -1.41 -19.71 -9.78
CA PHE A 243 -1.53 -21.14 -9.50
C PHE A 243 -2.98 -21.54 -9.18
N ASP A 244 -3.67 -20.76 -8.34
CA ASP A 244 -5.08 -20.97 -8.00
C ASP A 244 -5.99 -20.85 -9.24
N TYR A 245 -5.68 -19.90 -10.14
CA TYR A 245 -6.40 -19.73 -11.39
C TYR A 245 -6.21 -20.90 -12.38
N THR A 246 -5.02 -21.49 -12.47
CA THR A 246 -4.72 -22.61 -13.38
C THR A 246 -5.17 -23.98 -12.87
N GLY A 247 -5.52 -24.10 -11.59
CA GLY A 247 -5.73 -25.38 -10.92
C GLY A 247 -7.13 -25.99 -11.08
N GLY A 248 -8.02 -25.40 -11.88
CA GLY A 248 -9.38 -25.91 -12.03
C GLY A 248 -10.22 -25.76 -10.76
N GLY A 249 -10.30 -24.53 -10.24
CA GLY A 249 -11.22 -24.15 -9.17
C GLY A 249 -10.72 -24.44 -7.75
N PHE A 250 -11.24 -23.65 -6.81
CA PHE A 250 -10.99 -23.68 -5.36
C PHE A 250 -11.17 -25.04 -4.64
N GLY A 251 -11.48 -26.12 -5.37
CA GLY A 251 -12.05 -27.36 -4.84
C GLY A 251 -11.08 -28.46 -4.40
N GLY A 252 -9.78 -28.39 -4.73
CA GLY A 252 -8.88 -29.54 -4.51
C GLY A 252 -7.73 -29.31 -3.52
N SER A 253 -6.82 -28.41 -3.88
CA SER A 253 -5.52 -28.26 -3.20
C SER A 253 -5.22 -26.81 -2.78
N ALA A 254 -5.73 -25.83 -3.53
CA ALA A 254 -5.53 -24.42 -3.21
C ALA A 254 -6.22 -24.00 -1.90
N GLY A 255 -7.38 -24.57 -1.58
CA GLY A 255 -8.04 -24.35 -0.30
C GLY A 255 -7.22 -24.78 0.92
N VAL A 256 -6.40 -25.84 0.78
CA VAL A 256 -5.51 -26.33 1.84
C VAL A 256 -4.30 -25.42 2.03
N LEU A 257 -3.78 -24.86 0.93
CA LEU A 257 -2.63 -23.96 0.96
C LEU A 257 -3.01 -22.51 1.26
N MET A 258 -4.27 -22.11 1.04
CA MET A 258 -4.71 -20.72 1.19
C MET A 258 -4.38 -20.12 2.56
N PRO A 259 -4.60 -20.82 3.68
CA PRO A 259 -4.23 -20.26 4.98
C PRO A 259 -2.72 -20.09 5.19
N LEU A 260 -1.91 -20.95 4.55
CA LEU A 260 -0.45 -20.82 4.54
C LEU A 260 -0.01 -19.60 3.73
N LEU A 261 -0.74 -19.28 2.68
CA LEU A 261 -0.46 -18.21 1.74
C LEU A 261 -1.11 -16.87 2.11
N ALA A 262 -2.17 -16.89 2.93
CA ALA A 262 -2.89 -15.69 3.36
C ALA A 262 -1.99 -14.63 4.02
N PRO A 263 -1.00 -14.97 4.88
CA PRO A 263 -0.03 -14.00 5.40
C PRO A 263 0.77 -13.30 4.31
N LEU A 264 1.18 -14.05 3.28
CA LEU A 264 1.97 -13.53 2.17
C LEU A 264 1.12 -12.58 1.32
N LEU A 265 -0.14 -12.96 1.04
CA LEU A 265 -1.09 -12.13 0.32
C LEU A 265 -1.38 -10.83 1.09
N LEU A 266 -1.67 -10.93 2.38
CA LEU A 266 -1.88 -9.77 3.25
C LEU A 266 -0.64 -8.87 3.26
N PHE A 267 0.55 -9.47 3.39
CA PHE A 267 1.81 -8.75 3.37
C PHE A 267 1.98 -8.00 2.05
N ALA A 268 1.72 -8.62 0.89
CA ALA A 268 1.77 -7.93 -0.40
C ALA A 268 0.76 -6.78 -0.50
N VAL A 269 -0.49 -7.01 -0.04
CA VAL A 269 -1.55 -5.99 -0.03
C VAL A 269 -1.16 -4.78 0.82
N VAL A 270 -0.49 -4.97 1.95
CA VAL A 270 -0.04 -3.87 2.83
C VAL A 270 1.23 -3.21 2.30
N MET A 271 2.17 -3.99 1.78
CA MET A 271 3.45 -3.50 1.30
C MET A 271 3.31 -2.60 0.08
N TRP A 272 2.31 -2.83 -0.75
CA TRP A 272 2.12 -2.07 -1.98
C TRP A 272 1.78 -0.57 -1.73
N PRO A 273 0.74 -0.23 -0.93
CA PRO A 273 0.52 1.12 -0.42
C PRO A 273 1.75 1.72 0.27
N ALA A 274 2.49 0.92 1.05
CA ALA A 274 3.69 1.38 1.73
C ALA A 274 4.75 1.85 0.74
N VAL A 275 5.00 1.10 -0.33
CA VAL A 275 5.94 1.50 -1.39
C VAL A 275 5.51 2.82 -2.05
N TYR A 276 4.23 2.99 -2.38
CA TYR A 276 3.73 4.26 -2.92
C TYR A 276 3.96 5.43 -1.96
N PHE A 277 3.66 5.24 -0.68
CA PHE A 277 3.91 6.25 0.34
C PHE A 277 5.41 6.58 0.45
N PHE A 278 6.28 5.57 0.40
CA PHE A 278 7.73 5.79 0.47
C PHE A 278 8.28 6.51 -0.77
N VAL A 279 7.73 6.26 -1.96
CA VAL A 279 8.08 7.04 -3.16
C VAL A 279 7.68 8.50 -2.96
N ALA A 280 6.45 8.76 -2.50
CA ALA A 280 6.01 10.12 -2.20
C ALA A 280 6.88 10.78 -1.13
N TRP A 281 7.20 10.07 -0.05
CA TRP A 281 8.03 10.57 1.04
C TRP A 281 9.42 10.95 0.56
N GLN A 282 10.11 10.04 -0.13
CA GLN A 282 11.45 10.30 -0.65
C GLN A 282 11.44 11.43 -1.67
N ALA A 283 10.41 11.52 -2.53
CA ALA A 283 10.27 12.58 -3.52
C ALA A 283 10.11 13.97 -2.88
N GLY A 284 9.34 14.08 -1.80
CA GLY A 284 9.09 15.35 -1.10
C GLY A 284 10.16 15.73 -0.07
N ARG A 285 10.98 14.77 0.37
CA ARG A 285 11.88 14.90 1.52
C ARG A 285 12.81 16.11 1.43
N LEU A 286 13.52 16.30 0.31
CA LEU A 286 14.46 17.41 0.14
C LEU A 286 13.80 18.75 0.37
N PHE A 287 12.70 19.01 -0.34
CA PHE A 287 11.99 20.27 -0.26
C PHE A 287 11.40 20.49 1.14
N ALA A 288 10.92 19.43 1.78
CA ALA A 288 10.39 19.52 3.13
C ALA A 288 11.47 19.85 4.17
N GLU A 289 12.62 19.17 4.10
CA GLU A 289 13.76 19.41 4.99
C GLU A 289 14.41 20.78 4.71
N SER A 290 14.57 21.17 3.44
CA SER A 290 15.14 22.47 3.07
C SER A 290 14.29 23.64 3.55
N ARG A 291 12.96 23.51 3.51
CA ARG A 291 12.05 24.52 4.07
C ARG A 291 12.07 24.55 5.59
N ARG A 292 12.05 23.38 6.22
CA ARG A 292 12.09 23.27 7.69
C ARG A 292 13.38 23.86 8.28
N SER A 293 14.49 23.69 7.58
CA SER A 293 15.81 24.18 8.01
C SER A 293 16.10 25.63 7.61
N GLY A 294 15.27 26.27 6.80
CA GLY A 294 15.57 27.58 6.19
C GLY A 294 16.69 27.54 5.14
N SER A 295 17.32 26.38 4.90
CA SER A 295 18.39 26.24 3.88
C SER A 295 17.91 26.49 2.46
N ILE A 296 16.59 26.49 2.22
CA ILE A 296 15.99 26.86 0.94
C ILE A 296 16.43 28.24 0.46
N GLU A 297 16.61 29.21 1.36
CA GLU A 297 17.03 30.57 1.01
C GLU A 297 18.45 30.57 0.47
N LEU A 298 19.36 29.83 1.11
CA LEU A 298 20.73 29.64 0.66
C LEU A 298 20.80 28.88 -0.67
N LEU A 299 19.94 27.87 -0.83
CA LEU A 299 19.87 27.08 -2.06
C LEU A 299 19.36 27.90 -3.23
N LEU A 300 18.43 28.84 -3.01
CA LEU A 300 17.91 29.73 -4.05
C LEU A 300 18.97 30.72 -4.57
N VAL A 301 19.99 31.06 -3.77
CA VAL A 301 21.13 31.89 -4.22
C VAL A 301 22.07 31.10 -5.15
N THR A 302 22.01 29.76 -5.13
CA THR A 302 22.87 28.93 -5.97
C THR A 302 22.35 28.93 -7.41
N PRO A 303 23.15 29.37 -8.41
CA PRO A 303 22.71 29.38 -9.80
C PRO A 303 22.37 27.95 -10.25
N HIS A 304 21.28 27.79 -11.02
CA HIS A 304 20.77 26.50 -11.50
C HIS A 304 20.32 25.51 -10.42
N PHE A 305 20.08 25.96 -9.18
CA PHE A 305 19.61 25.09 -8.09
C PHE A 305 18.39 24.27 -8.49
N ARG A 306 17.44 24.87 -9.21
CA ARG A 306 16.21 24.22 -9.67
C ARG A 306 16.49 22.96 -10.50
N GLU A 307 17.24 23.09 -11.60
CA GLU A 307 17.48 21.94 -12.47
C GLU A 307 18.29 20.88 -11.74
N VAL A 308 19.26 21.30 -10.92
CA VAL A 308 20.11 20.38 -10.16
C VAL A 308 19.29 19.63 -9.11
N ALA A 309 18.45 20.31 -8.33
CA ALA A 309 17.64 19.70 -7.27
C ALA A 309 16.66 18.68 -7.84
N ILE A 310 15.90 19.04 -8.87
CA ILE A 310 14.94 18.13 -9.52
C ILE A 310 15.68 16.93 -10.14
N ARG A 311 16.81 17.16 -10.82
CA ARG A 311 17.60 16.10 -11.45
C ARG A 311 18.19 15.14 -10.42
N GLU A 312 18.75 15.63 -9.33
CA GLU A 312 19.31 14.78 -8.28
C GLU A 312 18.23 14.03 -7.51
N GLN A 313 17.08 14.67 -7.26
CA GLN A 313 15.91 14.01 -6.67
C GLN A 313 15.42 12.86 -7.58
N TRP A 314 15.34 13.11 -8.89
CA TRP A 314 14.97 12.10 -9.87
C TRP A 314 15.99 10.96 -9.95
N ARG A 315 17.29 11.30 -9.89
CA ARG A 315 18.38 10.32 -9.85
C ARG A 315 18.31 9.45 -8.60
N SER A 316 18.02 10.04 -7.43
CA SER A 316 17.83 9.32 -6.17
C SER A 316 16.65 8.34 -6.28
N LEU A 317 15.47 8.80 -6.70
CA LEU A 317 14.29 7.94 -6.91
C LEU A 317 14.57 6.80 -7.89
N ARG A 318 15.19 7.11 -9.04
CA ARG A 318 15.57 6.11 -10.04
C ARG A 318 16.52 5.07 -9.45
N SER A 319 17.48 5.47 -8.63
CA SER A 319 18.45 4.52 -8.06
C SER A 319 17.82 3.54 -7.06
N ILE A 320 16.75 3.94 -6.37
CA ILE A 320 16.05 3.13 -5.36
C ILE A 320 15.01 2.23 -6.02
N PHE A 321 14.15 2.82 -6.87
CA PHE A 321 12.91 2.17 -7.30
C PHE A 321 12.93 1.63 -8.73
N LEU A 322 13.86 2.08 -9.59
CA LEU A 322 13.85 1.63 -10.99
C LEU A 322 14.14 0.13 -11.11
N LYS A 323 15.15 -0.38 -10.42
CA LYS A 323 15.52 -1.81 -10.53
C LYS A 323 14.41 -2.72 -9.99
N PRO A 324 13.89 -2.53 -8.76
CA PRO A 324 12.76 -3.31 -8.27
C PRO A 324 11.52 -3.15 -9.17
N GLY A 325 11.21 -1.93 -9.61
CA GLY A 325 10.05 -1.65 -10.45
C GLY A 325 10.09 -2.35 -11.81
N LEU A 326 11.25 -2.37 -12.48
CA LEU A 326 11.41 -3.10 -13.75
C LEU A 326 11.25 -4.61 -13.56
N VAL A 327 11.80 -5.16 -12.49
CA VAL A 327 11.62 -6.59 -12.16
C VAL A 327 10.16 -6.91 -11.88
N PHE A 328 9.47 -6.05 -11.13
CA PHE A 328 8.05 -6.21 -10.86
C PHE A 328 7.20 -6.21 -12.13
N ILE A 329 7.40 -5.23 -13.02
CA ILE A 329 6.69 -5.16 -14.31
C ILE A 329 7.00 -6.38 -15.18
N GLY A 330 8.25 -6.84 -15.20
CA GLY A 330 8.63 -8.04 -15.94
C GLY A 330 7.93 -9.30 -15.39
N LEU A 331 7.85 -9.44 -14.08
CA LEU A 331 7.20 -10.58 -13.43
C LEU A 331 5.68 -10.56 -13.59
N THR A 332 5.06 -9.38 -13.52
CA THR A 332 3.62 -9.25 -13.79
C THR A 332 3.30 -9.58 -15.25
N LEU A 333 4.17 -9.18 -16.20
CA LEU A 333 4.03 -9.55 -17.62
C LEU A 333 4.04 -11.06 -17.82
N VAL A 334 5.02 -11.73 -17.21
CA VAL A 334 5.13 -13.19 -17.28
C VAL A 334 3.88 -13.85 -16.69
N GLY A 335 3.40 -13.36 -15.53
CA GLY A 335 2.16 -13.85 -14.93
C GLY A 335 0.94 -13.69 -15.85
N ALA A 336 0.80 -12.52 -16.49
CA ALA A 336 -0.30 -12.25 -17.42
C ALA A 336 -0.24 -13.15 -18.66
N LEU A 337 0.95 -13.31 -19.25
CA LEU A 337 1.15 -14.20 -20.40
C LEU A 337 0.83 -15.67 -20.05
N LEU A 338 1.30 -16.16 -18.90
CA LEU A 338 0.99 -17.51 -18.43
C LEU A 338 -0.52 -17.70 -18.17
N GLY A 339 -1.18 -16.69 -17.61
CA GLY A 339 -2.64 -16.68 -17.45
C GLY A 339 -3.38 -16.79 -18.78
N GLU A 340 -2.92 -16.07 -19.81
CA GLU A 340 -3.51 -16.15 -21.15
C GLU A 340 -3.25 -17.51 -21.81
N PHE A 341 -2.02 -18.04 -21.73
CA PHE A 341 -1.67 -19.36 -22.28
C PHE A 341 -2.45 -20.49 -21.61
N SER A 342 -2.60 -20.46 -20.28
CA SER A 342 -3.37 -21.47 -19.56
C SER A 342 -4.84 -21.46 -19.96
N HIS A 343 -5.45 -20.27 -20.10
CA HIS A 343 -6.79 -20.15 -20.65
C HIS A 343 -6.92 -20.73 -22.07
N GLN A 344 -5.93 -20.53 -22.94
CA GLN A 344 -5.98 -21.11 -24.30
C GLN A 344 -5.97 -22.65 -24.30
N LEU A 345 -5.31 -23.28 -23.33
CA LEU A 345 -5.21 -24.74 -23.22
C LEU A 345 -6.48 -25.39 -22.66
N GLU A 346 -7.26 -24.69 -21.83
CA GLU A 346 -8.48 -25.22 -21.19
C GLU A 346 -9.74 -25.11 -22.05
N LEU A 347 -9.68 -24.42 -23.21
CA LEU A 347 -10.87 -24.15 -24.03
C LEU A 347 -11.32 -25.39 -24.81
N SER A 348 -12.11 -26.24 -24.15
CA SER A 348 -13.14 -27.04 -24.82
C SER A 348 -13.96 -26.12 -25.74
N PRO A 349 -14.15 -26.46 -27.04
CA PRO A 349 -14.83 -25.61 -28.01
C PRO A 349 -16.22 -25.10 -27.59
N GLY A 350 -16.91 -25.82 -26.69
CA GLY A 350 -18.25 -25.48 -26.23
C GLY A 350 -18.35 -24.36 -25.19
N ASN A 351 -17.28 -24.01 -24.46
CA ASN A 351 -17.36 -23.06 -23.35
C ASN A 351 -16.83 -21.65 -23.68
N ARG A 352 -16.59 -21.37 -24.96
CA ARG A 352 -15.95 -20.13 -25.46
C ARG A 352 -16.86 -18.89 -25.39
N MET A 353 -18.17 -19.05 -25.15
CA MET A 353 -19.14 -17.99 -25.40
C MET A 353 -19.42 -17.03 -24.23
N PHE A 354 -19.07 -17.37 -22.98
CA PHE A 354 -19.40 -16.53 -21.81
C PHE A 354 -18.21 -15.98 -21.04
N MET A 355 -16.99 -16.46 -21.32
CA MET A 355 -15.77 -15.98 -20.68
C MET A 355 -14.76 -15.44 -21.69
N SER A 356 -15.22 -14.70 -22.70
CA SER A 356 -14.33 -13.78 -23.41
C SER A 356 -13.99 -12.62 -22.47
N ARG A 357 -13.11 -12.89 -21.50
CA ARG A 357 -12.39 -11.89 -20.71
C ARG A 357 -11.39 -11.24 -21.66
N SER A 358 -11.88 -10.51 -22.65
CA SER A 358 -11.18 -9.87 -23.77
C SER A 358 -10.21 -8.76 -23.34
N GLY A 359 -9.80 -8.74 -22.08
CA GLY A 359 -8.84 -7.83 -21.50
C GLY A 359 -7.45 -8.43 -21.25
N GLY A 360 -7.23 -9.74 -21.29
CA GLY A 360 -6.02 -10.41 -20.77
C GLY A 360 -4.70 -9.63 -20.89
N LEU A 361 -4.17 -9.44 -22.11
CA LEU A 361 -2.92 -8.71 -22.34
C LEU A 361 -3.08 -7.17 -22.34
N LEU A 362 -4.17 -6.66 -22.92
CA LEU A 362 -4.38 -5.21 -23.06
C LEU A 362 -4.58 -4.55 -21.69
N ASP A 363 -5.42 -5.14 -20.85
CA ASP A 363 -5.70 -4.68 -19.48
C ASP A 363 -4.41 -4.70 -18.64
N TRP A 364 -3.60 -5.75 -18.79
CA TRP A 364 -2.28 -5.82 -18.15
C TRP A 364 -1.32 -4.71 -18.62
N LEU A 365 -1.28 -4.44 -19.93
CA LEU A 365 -0.47 -3.35 -20.49
C LEU A 365 -0.93 -2.00 -19.91
N LEU A 366 -2.25 -1.78 -19.85
CA LEU A 366 -2.82 -0.56 -19.30
C LEU A 366 -2.55 -0.43 -17.79
N ASP A 367 -2.67 -1.50 -17.01
CA ASP A 367 -2.33 -1.50 -15.57
C ASP A 367 -0.83 -1.20 -15.35
N SER A 368 0.04 -1.75 -16.19
CA SER A 368 1.48 -1.45 -16.14
C SER A 368 1.80 0.01 -16.46
N ILE A 369 1.12 0.59 -17.47
CA ILE A 369 1.24 2.01 -17.80
C ILE A 369 0.69 2.86 -16.64
N TYR A 370 -0.48 2.50 -16.11
CA TYR A 370 -1.11 3.16 -14.97
C TYR A 370 -0.19 3.16 -13.74
N LEU A 371 0.44 2.02 -13.45
CA LEU A 371 1.39 1.89 -12.36
C LEU A 371 2.56 2.86 -12.49
N VAL A 372 3.20 2.89 -13.66
CA VAL A 372 4.33 3.80 -13.93
C VAL A 372 3.88 5.24 -13.78
N LEU A 373 2.75 5.61 -14.36
CA LEU A 373 2.20 6.97 -14.25
C LEU A 373 1.83 7.33 -12.82
N THR A 374 1.35 6.40 -12.01
CA THR A 374 1.04 6.62 -10.59
C THR A 374 2.30 6.91 -9.79
N PHE A 375 3.40 6.20 -10.03
CA PHE A 375 4.69 6.52 -9.43
C PHE A 375 5.22 7.89 -9.85
N LEU A 376 5.09 8.24 -11.14
CA LEU A 376 5.44 9.56 -11.63
C LEU A 376 4.59 10.66 -10.97
N ALA A 377 3.28 10.43 -10.86
CA ALA A 377 2.33 11.35 -10.24
C ALA A 377 2.66 11.57 -8.76
N LEU A 378 2.90 10.50 -7.99
CA LEU A 378 3.33 10.57 -6.60
C LEU A 378 4.60 11.39 -6.45
N ALA A 379 5.60 11.13 -7.30
CA ALA A 379 6.88 11.82 -7.24
C ALA A 379 6.73 13.33 -7.53
N TRP A 380 6.12 13.69 -8.65
CA TRP A 380 5.93 15.09 -9.04
C TRP A 380 5.02 15.86 -8.09
N PHE A 381 3.90 15.26 -7.70
CA PHE A 381 2.93 15.90 -6.83
C PHE A 381 3.49 16.08 -5.41
N SER A 382 4.22 15.10 -4.88
CA SER A 382 4.88 15.24 -3.58
C SER A 382 5.94 16.34 -3.58
N MET A 383 6.78 16.42 -4.64
CA MET A 383 7.74 17.52 -4.78
C MET A 383 7.05 18.89 -4.78
N TRP A 384 5.97 19.03 -5.57
CA TRP A 384 5.21 20.28 -5.64
C TRP A 384 4.55 20.65 -4.31
N ARG A 385 3.91 19.70 -3.63
CA ARG A 385 3.27 19.94 -2.34
C ARG A 385 4.28 20.23 -1.23
N ALA A 386 5.44 19.58 -1.25
CA ALA A 386 6.51 19.87 -0.29
C ALA A 386 7.08 21.29 -0.50
N TRP A 387 7.19 21.72 -1.77
CA TRP A 387 7.64 23.07 -2.12
C TRP A 387 6.65 24.17 -1.72
N THR A 388 5.37 24.00 -2.03
CA THR A 388 4.36 25.09 -1.92
C THR A 388 3.47 25.01 -0.68
N GLY A 389 3.35 23.85 -0.05
CA GLY A 389 2.37 23.62 1.02
C GLY A 389 2.71 24.38 2.31
N PRO A 390 1.72 24.79 3.12
CA PRO A 390 1.98 25.42 4.42
C PRO A 390 2.62 24.43 5.41
N ARG A 391 2.40 23.12 5.22
CA ARG A 391 2.90 22.04 6.07
C ARG A 391 3.71 21.06 5.23
N PRO A 392 5.00 21.33 4.98
CA PRO A 392 5.82 20.49 4.10
C PRO A 392 5.90 19.02 4.54
N ALA A 393 5.80 18.75 5.85
CA ALA A 393 5.79 17.39 6.40
C ALA A 393 4.58 16.55 5.96
N LEU A 394 3.44 17.17 5.62
CA LEU A 394 2.23 16.48 5.18
C LEU A 394 2.17 16.24 3.67
N ALA A 395 3.12 16.80 2.90
CA ALA A 395 3.12 16.69 1.45
C ALA A 395 3.12 15.24 0.92
N PRO A 396 3.88 14.28 1.52
CA PRO A 396 3.81 12.88 1.09
C PRO A 396 2.44 12.24 1.31
N LEU A 397 1.79 12.57 2.44
CA LEU A 397 0.46 12.05 2.77
C LEU A 397 -0.60 12.59 1.81
N GLU A 398 -0.54 13.89 1.51
CA GLU A 398 -1.43 14.50 0.52
C GLU A 398 -1.20 13.90 -0.88
N ALA A 399 0.06 13.72 -1.29
CA ALA A 399 0.37 13.08 -2.56
C ALA A 399 -0.17 11.66 -2.64
N PHE A 400 -0.01 10.88 -1.56
CA PHE A 400 -0.56 9.53 -1.47
C PHE A 400 -2.10 9.53 -1.55
N LEU A 401 -2.76 10.45 -0.85
CA LEU A 401 -4.23 10.58 -0.89
C LEU A 401 -4.74 10.89 -2.30
N PHE A 402 -4.15 11.89 -2.97
CA PHE A 402 -4.60 12.36 -4.28
C PHE A 402 -4.21 11.44 -5.44
N ALA A 403 -3.02 10.84 -5.40
CA ALA A 403 -2.51 10.02 -6.50
C ALA A 403 -2.88 8.53 -6.37
N VAL A 404 -3.17 8.04 -5.16
CA VAL A 404 -3.44 6.61 -4.93
C VAL A 404 -4.83 6.39 -4.34
N VAL A 405 -5.14 6.98 -3.18
CA VAL A 405 -6.38 6.64 -2.45
C VAL A 405 -7.63 7.06 -3.22
N ILE A 406 -7.70 8.32 -3.68
CA ILE A 406 -8.87 8.82 -4.40
C ILE A 406 -9.10 8.04 -5.71
N PRO A 407 -8.09 7.86 -6.59
CA PRO A 407 -8.24 7.04 -7.79
C PRO A 407 -8.64 5.61 -7.45
N PHE A 408 -7.99 4.98 -6.48
CA PHE A 408 -8.31 3.61 -6.10
C PHE A 408 -9.79 3.47 -5.73
N VAL A 409 -10.34 4.36 -4.90
CA VAL A 409 -11.76 4.31 -4.52
C VAL A 409 -12.67 4.50 -5.73
N LEU A 410 -12.36 5.46 -6.61
CA LEU A 410 -13.15 5.73 -7.82
C LEU A 410 -13.11 4.54 -8.79
N LEU A 411 -11.92 3.97 -9.02
CA LEU A 411 -11.72 2.82 -9.89
C LEU A 411 -12.44 1.57 -9.35
N ARG A 412 -12.38 1.31 -8.03
CA ARG A 412 -13.13 0.19 -7.42
C ARG A 412 -14.64 0.38 -7.50
N LEU A 413 -15.12 1.61 -7.37
CA LEU A 413 -16.54 1.91 -7.57
C LEU A 413 -16.96 1.65 -9.03
N MET A 414 -16.13 2.04 -10.00
CA MET A 414 -16.35 1.74 -11.41
C MET A 414 -16.32 0.24 -11.69
N ASP A 415 -15.31 -0.48 -11.20
CA ASP A 415 -15.20 -1.94 -11.34
C ASP A 415 -16.47 -2.64 -10.83
N GLY A 416 -17.00 -2.21 -9.67
CA GLY A 416 -18.24 -2.74 -9.11
C GLY A 416 -19.48 -2.46 -9.96
N LEU A 417 -19.59 -1.26 -10.54
CA LEU A 417 -20.68 -0.92 -11.47
C LEU A 417 -20.61 -1.74 -12.75
N PHE A 418 -19.41 -1.89 -13.34
CA PHE A 418 -19.21 -2.69 -14.55
C PHE A 418 -19.45 -4.17 -14.31
N LEU A 419 -19.06 -4.68 -13.14
CA LEU A 419 -19.40 -6.03 -12.72
C LEU A 419 -20.92 -6.21 -12.66
N GLY A 420 -21.65 -5.25 -12.07
CA GLY A 420 -23.12 -5.27 -12.05
C GLY A 420 -23.73 -5.25 -13.46
N LEU A 421 -23.24 -4.37 -14.34
CA LEU A 421 -23.69 -4.31 -15.74
C LEU A 421 -23.39 -5.59 -16.51
N SER A 422 -22.28 -6.26 -16.21
CA SER A 422 -21.90 -7.52 -16.84
C SER A 422 -22.90 -8.63 -16.59
N MET A 423 -23.56 -8.62 -15.43
CA MET A 423 -24.64 -9.55 -15.10
C MET A 423 -25.89 -9.35 -15.98
N PHE A 424 -26.03 -8.18 -16.62
CA PHE A 424 -27.11 -7.88 -17.57
C PHE A 424 -26.69 -8.11 -19.04
N GLY A 425 -25.59 -8.83 -19.29
CA GLY A 425 -25.11 -9.12 -20.65
C GLY A 425 -24.40 -7.94 -21.33
N VAL A 426 -24.12 -6.85 -20.61
CA VAL A 426 -23.25 -5.78 -21.10
C VAL A 426 -21.81 -6.28 -21.04
N ALA A 427 -21.01 -6.06 -22.09
CA ALA A 427 -19.66 -6.60 -22.20
C ALA A 427 -18.75 -6.23 -20.99
N GLY A 428 -18.66 -7.14 -20.00
CA GLY A 428 -17.91 -6.93 -18.74
C GLY A 428 -16.41 -6.74 -18.93
N GLY A 429 -15.86 -7.18 -20.07
CA GLY A 429 -14.44 -6.97 -20.42
C GLY A 429 -14.04 -5.50 -20.59
N LEU A 430 -15.00 -4.60 -20.86
CA LEU A 430 -14.72 -3.17 -21.00
C LEU A 430 -14.44 -2.47 -19.66
N GLY A 431 -14.90 -3.04 -18.54
CA GLY A 431 -14.79 -2.40 -17.23
C GLY A 431 -13.35 -2.14 -16.80
N GLY A 432 -12.49 -3.16 -16.87
CA GLY A 432 -11.07 -3.05 -16.52
C GLY A 432 -10.32 -2.06 -17.42
N VAL A 433 -10.57 -2.12 -18.73
CA VAL A 433 -9.97 -1.20 -19.71
C VAL A 433 -10.36 0.25 -19.42
N ILE A 434 -11.65 0.53 -19.20
CA ILE A 434 -12.14 1.89 -18.90
C ILE A 434 -11.57 2.38 -17.56
N SER A 435 -11.57 1.52 -16.54
CA SER A 435 -10.99 1.79 -15.22
C SER A 435 -9.52 2.18 -15.34
N ASN A 436 -8.71 1.39 -16.03
CA ASN A 436 -7.30 1.69 -16.24
C ASN A 436 -7.06 2.98 -17.06
N LEU A 437 -7.86 3.24 -18.10
CA LEU A 437 -7.77 4.47 -18.88
C LEU A 437 -8.08 5.72 -18.03
N LEU A 438 -9.09 5.64 -17.16
CA LEU A 438 -9.41 6.73 -16.21
C LEU A 438 -8.27 6.96 -15.22
N GLY A 439 -7.68 5.88 -14.69
CA GLY A 439 -6.50 5.95 -13.82
C GLY A 439 -5.30 6.61 -14.52
N ILE A 440 -5.02 6.20 -15.76
CA ILE A 440 -3.97 6.78 -16.62
C ILE A 440 -4.21 8.28 -16.82
N ALA A 441 -5.44 8.67 -17.19
CA ALA A 441 -5.80 10.07 -17.42
C ALA A 441 -5.64 10.90 -16.14
N TRP A 442 -6.10 10.39 -15.00
CA TRP A 442 -5.96 11.05 -13.70
C TRP A 442 -4.48 11.29 -13.33
N SER A 443 -3.66 10.24 -13.41
CA SER A 443 -2.24 10.33 -13.10
C SER A 443 -1.50 11.28 -14.06
N ALA A 444 -1.84 11.26 -15.35
CA ALA A 444 -1.28 12.20 -16.33
C ALA A 444 -1.63 13.66 -16.00
N VAL A 445 -2.90 13.94 -15.64
CA VAL A 445 -3.34 15.28 -15.23
C VAL A 445 -2.60 15.75 -13.98
N LEU A 446 -2.45 14.89 -12.95
CA LEU A 446 -1.69 15.22 -11.75
C LEU A 446 -0.22 15.55 -12.07
N ILE A 447 0.43 14.78 -12.94
CA ILE A 447 1.81 15.05 -13.38
C ILE A 447 1.89 16.42 -14.07
N GLN A 448 0.98 16.73 -14.99
CA GLN A 448 0.97 18.00 -15.72
C GLN A 448 0.73 19.19 -14.78
N ILE A 449 -0.23 19.10 -13.86
CA ILE A 449 -0.51 20.13 -12.87
C ILE A 449 0.71 20.35 -11.98
N ALA A 450 1.24 19.29 -11.37
CA ALA A 450 2.37 19.38 -10.46
C ALA A 450 3.61 19.95 -11.17
N ARG A 451 3.94 19.47 -12.37
CA ARG A 451 5.08 19.95 -13.17
C ARG A 451 4.91 21.42 -13.57
N SER A 452 3.73 21.83 -14.04
CA SER A 452 3.48 23.22 -14.45
C SER A 452 3.51 24.19 -13.26
N ARG A 453 3.01 23.77 -12.10
CA ARG A 453 3.00 24.59 -10.87
C ARG A 453 4.38 24.70 -10.27
N LEU A 454 5.12 23.58 -10.20
CA LEU A 454 6.50 23.58 -9.77
C LEU A 454 7.36 24.48 -10.67
N ASN A 455 7.15 24.42 -11.99
CA ASN A 455 7.88 25.28 -12.92
C ASN A 455 7.60 26.78 -12.74
N ARG A 456 6.36 27.14 -12.39
CA ARG A 456 5.94 28.53 -12.12
C ARG A 456 6.39 29.03 -10.75
N SER A 457 6.54 28.16 -9.76
CA SER A 457 6.98 28.57 -8.42
C SER A 457 8.48 28.82 -8.31
N PHE A 458 9.23 28.52 -9.37
CA PHE A 458 10.67 28.78 -9.48
C PHE A 458 11.01 29.95 -10.42
N SER A 459 10.02 30.48 -11.15
CA SER A 459 10.16 31.72 -11.94
C SER A 459 9.71 32.89 -11.09
#